data_AF-A0A2L1UQI8-F1
#
_entry.id   AF-A0A2L1UQI8-F1
#
_cell.length_a   1.000
_cell.length_b   1.000
_cell.length_c   1.000
_cell.angle_alpha   90.00
_cell.angle_beta   90.00
_cell.angle_gamma   90.00
#
_symmetry.space_group_name_H-M   'P 1'
#
loop_
_entity.id
_entity.type
_entity.pdbx_description
1 polymer ?
#
loop_
_entity_poly.entity_id
_entity_poly.type
_entity_poly.pdbx_seq_one_letter_code
_entity_poly.pdbx_strand_id
1 'polypeptide(L)'
;MSLVNEEHIQIGKKHLSRIKEMFDFRKNVAQETFDTQPLHMRRTICFHAGLSRRHLEMKFAELTPTERHQVVAALNSLLGLTESLPKFISDDDCKINIKH
;
A
#
# COMPACT_ATOMS: atom_id res chain seq x y z
N MET A 1 3.99 -26.67 44.08
CA MET A 1 4.98 -25.87 43.34
C MET A 1 4.34 -25.38 42.05
N SER A 2 3.97 -24.09 41.98
CA SER A 2 3.50 -23.48 40.74
C SER A 2 4.73 -23.22 39.86
N LEU A 3 4.80 -23.84 38.70
CA LEU A 3 5.95 -23.79 37.77
C LEU A 3 6.04 -22.50 36.98
N VAL A 4 5.24 -21.49 37.30
CA VAL A 4 5.26 -20.21 36.60
C VAL A 4 5.74 -19.13 37.57
N ASN A 5 7.03 -18.83 37.45
CA ASN A 5 7.63 -17.67 38.10
C ASN A 5 7.07 -16.41 37.42
N GLU A 6 6.51 -15.52 38.21
CA GLU A 6 5.89 -14.26 37.77
C GLU A 6 6.89 -13.39 36.99
N GLU A 7 8.18 -13.51 37.33
CA GLU A 7 9.30 -12.89 36.62
C GLU A 7 9.41 -13.39 35.16
N HIS A 8 9.21 -14.68 34.92
CA HIS A 8 9.26 -15.26 33.58
C HIS A 8 8.08 -14.79 32.72
N ILE A 9 6.90 -14.58 33.33
CA ILE A 9 5.75 -13.98 32.64
C ILE A 9 6.10 -12.55 32.20
N GLN A 10 6.72 -11.75 33.07
CA GLN A 10 7.05 -10.37 32.75
C GLN A 10 8.13 -10.27 31.67
N ILE A 11 9.13 -11.14 31.71
CA ILE A 11 10.14 -11.25 30.65
C ILE A 11 9.46 -11.60 29.31
N GLY A 12 8.57 -12.60 29.31
CA GLY A 12 7.80 -12.98 28.11
C GLY A 12 6.96 -11.83 27.55
N LYS A 13 6.23 -11.11 28.40
CA LYS A 13 5.45 -9.92 28.00
C LYS A 13 6.35 -8.85 27.39
N LYS A 14 7.50 -8.56 28.00
CA LYS A 14 8.46 -7.57 27.48
C LYS A 14 8.99 -7.96 26.10
N HIS A 15 9.31 -9.23 25.87
CA HIS A 15 9.75 -9.71 24.56
C HIS A 15 8.64 -9.59 23.51
N LEU A 16 7.41 -10.01 23.85
CA LEU A 16 6.26 -9.90 22.94
C LEU A 16 5.95 -8.44 22.58
N SER A 17 5.99 -7.52 23.54
CA SER A 17 5.82 -6.09 23.27
C SER A 17 6.88 -5.55 22.32
N ARG A 18 8.15 -5.92 22.52
CA ARG A 18 9.26 -5.49 21.65
C ARG A 18 9.12 -6.07 20.23
N ILE A 19 8.70 -7.32 20.11
CA ILE A 19 8.40 -7.95 18.81
C ILE A 19 7.26 -7.19 18.13
N LYS A 20 6.18 -6.89 18.86
CA LYS A 20 5.03 -6.15 18.33
C LYS A 20 5.41 -4.75 17.84
N GLU A 21 6.21 -4.03 18.63
CA GLU A 21 6.76 -2.72 18.22
C GLU A 21 7.55 -2.84 16.91
N MET A 22 8.43 -3.84 16.78
CA MET A 22 9.21 -4.06 15.55
C MET A 22 8.33 -4.30 14.31
N PHE A 23 7.14 -4.87 14.48
CA PHE A 23 6.16 -5.08 13.39
C PHE A 23 5.29 -3.83 13.14
N ASP A 24 4.87 -3.13 14.20
CA ASP A 24 4.08 -1.89 14.10
C ASP A 24 4.87 -0.78 13.38
N PHE A 25 6.21 -0.79 13.43
CA PHE A 25 7.06 0.16 12.70
C PHE A 25 7.19 -0.11 11.20
N ARG A 26 6.84 -1.31 10.69
CA ARG A 26 6.85 -1.57 9.24
C ARG A 26 5.47 -1.40 8.66
N LYS A 27 4.97 -0.16 8.66
CA LYS A 27 3.81 0.20 7.83
C LYS A 27 4.13 -0.16 6.39
N ASN A 28 3.39 -1.12 5.84
CA ASN A 28 3.50 -1.47 4.43
C ASN A 28 2.79 -0.36 3.63
N VAL A 29 3.56 0.64 3.21
CA VAL A 29 3.06 1.81 2.47
C VAL A 29 2.32 1.39 1.20
N ALA A 30 2.78 0.34 0.52
CA ALA A 30 2.09 -0.17 -0.68
C ALA A 30 0.71 -0.75 -0.35
N GLN A 31 0.59 -1.48 0.76
CA GLN A 31 -0.69 -1.98 1.25
C GLN A 31 -1.62 -0.82 1.62
N GLU A 32 -1.15 0.13 2.43
CA GLU A 32 -1.95 1.28 2.84
C GLU A 32 -2.44 2.07 1.61
N THR A 33 -1.53 2.35 0.67
CA THR A 33 -1.86 3.04 -0.57
C THR A 33 -2.92 2.27 -1.36
N PHE A 34 -2.70 0.99 -1.61
CA PHE A 34 -3.62 0.16 -2.41
C PHE A 34 -5.00 -0.01 -1.76
N ASP A 35 -5.06 -0.16 -0.44
CA ASP A 35 -6.30 -0.44 0.29
C ASP A 35 -7.16 0.79 0.56
N THR A 36 -6.55 2.00 0.52
CA THR A 36 -7.23 3.29 0.76
C THR A 36 -7.65 4.01 -0.51
N GLN A 37 -7.11 3.62 -1.68
CA GLN A 37 -7.45 4.26 -2.94
C GLN A 37 -8.94 4.10 -3.31
N PRO A 38 -9.57 5.15 -3.88
CA PRO A 38 -10.91 5.04 -4.44
C PRO A 38 -10.95 4.07 -5.61
N LEU A 39 -12.14 3.53 -5.93
CA LEU A 39 -12.31 2.46 -6.91
C LEU A 39 -11.70 2.76 -8.29
N HIS A 40 -11.78 4.01 -8.77
CA HIS A 40 -11.20 4.39 -10.05
C HIS A 40 -9.66 4.33 -10.03
N MET A 41 -9.03 4.75 -8.93
CA MET A 41 -7.57 4.63 -8.76
C MET A 41 -7.15 3.16 -8.62
N ARG A 42 -7.92 2.34 -7.89
CA ARG A 42 -7.69 0.88 -7.85
C ARG A 42 -7.76 0.26 -9.24
N ARG A 43 -8.69 0.69 -10.09
CA ARG A 43 -8.76 0.25 -11.50
C ARG A 43 -7.49 0.57 -12.26
N THR A 44 -6.97 1.79 -12.14
CA THR A 44 -5.72 2.19 -12.79
C THR A 44 -4.54 1.37 -12.29
N ILE A 45 -4.41 1.18 -10.97
CA ILE A 45 -3.33 0.40 -10.37
C ILE A 45 -3.39 -1.05 -10.82
N CYS A 46 -4.56 -1.71 -10.71
CA CYS A 46 -4.74 -3.09 -11.14
C CYS A 46 -4.51 -3.26 -12.65
N PHE A 47 -4.99 -2.33 -13.48
CA PHE A 47 -4.76 -2.35 -14.91
C PHE A 47 -3.26 -2.30 -15.24
N HIS A 48 -2.53 -1.36 -14.65
CA HIS A 48 -1.08 -1.22 -14.87
C HIS A 48 -0.30 -2.42 -14.32
N ALA A 49 -0.74 -3.01 -13.20
CA ALA A 49 -0.15 -4.22 -12.64
C ALA A 49 -0.48 -5.51 -13.43
N GLY A 50 -1.28 -5.44 -14.51
CA GLY A 50 -1.69 -6.63 -15.28
C GLY A 50 -2.72 -7.51 -14.55
N LEU A 51 -3.43 -6.95 -13.57
CA LEU A 51 -4.41 -7.66 -12.76
C LEU A 51 -5.83 -7.54 -13.33
N SER A 52 -6.64 -8.59 -13.13
CA SER A 52 -8.04 -8.63 -13.59
C SER A 52 -9.01 -7.93 -12.64
N ARG A 53 -10.27 -7.73 -13.09
CA ARG A 53 -11.32 -7.04 -12.31
C ARG A 53 -11.57 -7.61 -10.92
N ARG A 54 -11.35 -8.91 -10.68
CA ARG A 54 -11.56 -9.53 -9.36
C ARG A 54 -10.71 -8.86 -8.25
N HIS A 55 -9.54 -8.34 -8.61
CA HIS A 55 -8.61 -7.74 -7.66
C HIS A 55 -9.04 -6.35 -7.17
N LEU A 56 -10.04 -5.72 -7.83
CA LEU A 56 -10.53 -4.40 -7.44
C LEU A 56 -11.19 -4.40 -6.06
N GLU A 57 -11.74 -5.54 -5.66
CA GLU A 57 -12.44 -5.72 -4.38
C GLU A 57 -11.54 -6.36 -3.32
N MET A 58 -10.41 -6.96 -3.72
CA MET A 58 -9.45 -7.58 -2.81
C MET A 58 -8.63 -6.53 -2.06
N LYS A 59 -8.23 -6.84 -0.84
CA LYS A 59 -7.19 -6.14 -0.07
C LYS A 59 -5.80 -6.60 -0.50
N PHE A 60 -4.80 -5.77 -0.28
CA PHE A 60 -3.41 -6.11 -0.61
C PHE A 60 -2.96 -7.41 0.07
N ALA A 61 -3.43 -7.65 1.30
CA ALA A 61 -3.15 -8.87 2.06
C ALA A 61 -3.78 -10.14 1.45
N GLU A 62 -4.79 -10.01 0.58
CA GLU A 62 -5.44 -11.14 -0.09
C GLU A 62 -4.76 -11.50 -1.42
N LEU A 63 -3.88 -10.62 -1.92
CA LEU A 63 -3.09 -10.86 -3.13
C LEU A 63 -1.99 -11.89 -2.86
N THR A 64 -1.68 -12.70 -3.88
CA THR A 64 -0.52 -13.58 -3.88
C THR A 64 0.79 -12.78 -3.81
N PRO A 65 1.91 -13.38 -3.37
CA PRO A 65 3.19 -12.68 -3.36
C PRO A 65 3.57 -12.07 -4.71
N THR A 66 3.32 -12.78 -5.81
CA THR A 66 3.60 -12.28 -7.17
C THR A 66 2.73 -11.06 -7.50
N GLU A 67 1.42 -11.12 -7.25
CA GLU A 67 0.50 -10.00 -7.48
C GLU A 67 0.87 -8.78 -6.62
N ARG A 68 1.31 -8.98 -5.38
CA ARG A 68 1.81 -7.88 -4.54
C ARG A 68 3.03 -7.19 -5.15
N HIS A 69 3.98 -7.95 -5.70
CA HIS A 69 5.14 -7.36 -6.39
C HIS A 69 4.70 -6.57 -7.63
N GLN A 70 3.72 -7.08 -8.39
CA GLN A 70 3.17 -6.36 -9.54
C GLN A 70 2.48 -5.05 -9.13
N VAL A 71 1.71 -5.05 -8.04
CA VAL A 71 1.10 -3.82 -7.49
C VAL A 71 2.18 -2.83 -7.05
N VAL A 72 3.22 -3.27 -6.35
CA VAL A 72 4.32 -2.40 -5.93
C VAL A 72 5.04 -1.79 -7.14
N ALA A 73 5.34 -2.59 -8.16
CA ALA A 73 5.96 -2.11 -9.39
C ALA A 73 5.06 -1.09 -10.11
N ALA A 74 3.75 -1.32 -10.13
CA ALA A 74 2.80 -0.39 -10.71
C ALA A 74 2.75 0.95 -9.96
N LEU A 75 2.69 0.91 -8.63
CA LEU A 75 2.72 2.12 -7.80
C LEU A 75 4.00 2.92 -8.02
N ASN A 76 5.16 2.26 -8.03
CA ASN A 76 6.44 2.92 -8.31
C ASN A 76 6.48 3.54 -9.71
N SER A 77 5.92 2.87 -10.71
CA SER A 77 5.85 3.39 -12.08
C SER A 77 4.95 4.62 -12.18
N LEU A 78 3.81 4.62 -11.49
CA LEU A 78 2.91 5.77 -11.42
C LEU A 78 3.55 6.96 -10.70
N LEU A 79 4.29 6.72 -9.61
CA LEU A 79 5.06 7.77 -8.93
C LEU A 79 6.14 8.35 -9.84
N GLY A 80 6.94 7.48 -10.48
CA GLY A 80 7.96 7.93 -11.44
C GLY A 80 7.37 8.72 -12.61
N LEU A 81 6.17 8.36 -13.07
CA LEU A 81 5.44 9.16 -14.06
C LEU A 81 5.16 10.57 -13.50
N THR A 82 4.57 10.69 -12.30
CA THR A 82 4.26 12.01 -11.71
C THR A 82 5.51 12.87 -11.47
N GLU A 83 6.63 12.26 -11.14
CA GLU A 83 7.92 12.95 -10.98
C GLU A 83 8.52 13.40 -12.32
N SER A 84 8.22 12.67 -13.40
CA SER A 84 8.70 12.98 -14.76
C SER A 84 7.87 14.06 -15.46
N LEU A 85 6.66 14.37 -14.97
CA LEU A 85 5.81 15.38 -15.57
C LEU A 85 6.44 16.78 -15.39
N PRO A 86 6.52 17.60 -16.45
CA PRO A 86 6.97 18.98 -16.33
C PRO A 86 6.14 19.73 -15.29
N LYS A 87 6.77 20.59 -14.49
CA LYS A 87 6.08 21.50 -13.54
C LYS A 87 5.11 22.49 -14.21
N PHE A 88 5.03 22.46 -15.53
CA PHE A 88 4.26 23.35 -16.39
C PHE A 88 2.85 22.85 -16.70
N ILE A 89 2.28 21.89 -15.96
CA ILE A 89 0.81 21.79 -15.95
C ILE A 89 0.30 23.05 -15.23
N SER A 90 0.20 24.14 -16.00
CA SER A 90 -0.44 25.38 -15.59
C SER A 90 -1.92 25.10 -15.36
N ASP A 91 -2.57 25.88 -14.49
CA ASP A 91 -4.03 25.83 -14.31
C ASP A 91 -4.79 26.02 -15.64
N ASP A 92 -4.13 26.60 -16.64
CA ASP A 92 -4.65 26.79 -18.00
C ASP A 92 -4.64 25.50 -18.85
N ASP A 93 -3.75 24.54 -18.58
CA ASP A 93 -3.63 23.29 -19.35
C ASP A 93 -4.57 22.17 -18.86
N CYS A 94 -5.14 22.33 -17.66
CA CYS A 94 -6.06 21.35 -17.06
C CYS A 94 -7.53 21.49 -17.53
N LYS A 95 -7.85 22.49 -18.36
CA LYS A 95 -9.22 22.74 -18.83
C LYS A 95 -9.28 22.61 -20.35
N ILE A 96 -9.97 21.58 -20.84
CA ILE A 96 -10.37 21.51 -22.24
C ILE A 96 -11.46 22.57 -22.46
N ASN A 97 -11.04 23.81 -22.76
CA ASN A 97 -11.94 24.89 -23.14
C ASN A 97 -12.35 24.70 -24.61
N ILE A 98 -13.38 23.88 -24.85
CA ILE A 98 -14.03 23.83 -26.17
C ILE A 98 -14.85 25.11 -26.31
N LYS A 99 -14.37 26.07 -27.10
CA LYS A 99 -15.19 27.21 -27.52
C LYS A 99 -16.22 26.69 -28.54
N HIS A 100 -17.50 26.84 -28.22
CA HIS A 100 -18.60 26.68 -29.17
C HIS A 100 -18.65 27.84 -30.16
#